data_AF-A0A7C6A784-F1
#
_entry.id   AF-A0A7C6A784-F1
#
_cell.length_a   1.000
_cell.length_b   1.000
_cell.length_c   1.000
_cell.angle_alpha   90.00
_cell.angle_beta   90.00
_cell.angle_gamma   90.00
#
_symmetry.space_group_name_H-M   'P 1'
#
loop_
_entity.id
_entity.type
_entity.pdbx_description
1 polymer ?
#
loop_
_entity_poly.entity_id
_entity_poly.type
_entity_poly.pdbx_seq_one_letter_code
_entity_poly.pdbx_strand_id
1 'polypeptide(L)'
;TQVNIGTRNKPGILISGHDLKDMEELLEQSKDSGVDIYTHGEMLPANYYPKFKKYDHFVGNYGNAWWLQTKEFELFNGPILMTTNCLVPPKDSYKDRVFTTGVVGYPGLKHIPDRVDGKPKDFSPIIEMAKKCQPPTQIESGTIVGGFAHNQVMALADKVIAAVNSGAIKRFVVMAGCDGRHNTRKYYTNLAESLPKDTVILTAGCAKYRYNKLNLGDINGIPRVLDAGQCNDSYSLAVIALKLKEAFGLDDINKLPISYDIAWYEQKAVTVFLALLYLGVKGIRLGPTLPAFLSPNVAKVIVENFDVKPIGEVQQDIELIMQGK
;
A
#
# COMPACT_ATOMS: atom_id res chain seq x y z
N THR A 1 0.39 -3.44 13.90
CA THR A 1 0.77 -4.85 13.62
C THR A 1 2.21 -4.90 13.19
N GLN A 2 2.99 -5.88 13.66
CA GLN A 2 4.27 -6.23 13.06
C GLN A 2 4.05 -7.41 12.12
N VAL A 3 4.43 -7.27 10.85
CA VAL A 3 4.21 -8.28 9.80
C VAL A 3 5.54 -8.88 9.43
N ASN A 4 5.70 -10.20 9.57
CA ASN A 4 6.89 -10.92 9.15
C ASN A 4 7.07 -10.83 7.62
N ILE A 5 8.31 -10.61 7.17
CA ILE A 5 8.69 -10.61 5.74
C ILE A 5 9.65 -11.75 5.36
N GLY A 6 9.98 -12.63 6.32
CA GLY A 6 10.67 -13.89 6.06
C GLY A 6 9.72 -15.02 5.65
N THR A 7 10.27 -16.22 5.47
CA THR A 7 9.50 -17.42 5.06
C THR A 7 9.58 -18.55 6.10
N ARG A 8 8.71 -19.54 5.96
CA ARG A 8 8.70 -20.80 6.72
C ARG A 8 9.01 -21.98 5.78
N ASN A 9 9.26 -23.14 6.37
CA ASN A 9 9.62 -24.37 5.64
C ASN A 9 8.42 -25.19 5.13
N LYS A 10 7.22 -24.60 5.05
CA LYS A 10 6.02 -25.25 4.48
C LYS A 10 5.75 -24.72 3.07
N PRO A 11 5.11 -25.53 2.20
CA PRO A 11 4.55 -24.99 0.95
C PRO A 11 3.58 -23.87 1.26
N GLY A 12 3.46 -22.90 0.36
CA GLY A 12 2.56 -21.77 0.56
C GLY A 12 1.83 -21.29 -0.68
N ILE A 13 0.79 -20.49 -0.47
CA ILE A 13 0.05 -19.76 -1.50
C ILE A 13 0.33 -18.27 -1.31
N LEU A 14 0.67 -17.58 -2.41
CA LEU A 14 0.86 -16.13 -2.42
C LEU A 14 -0.39 -15.45 -2.96
N ILE A 15 -1.14 -14.75 -2.11
CA ILE A 15 -2.29 -13.95 -2.54
C ILE A 15 -1.86 -12.51 -2.82
N SER A 16 -2.25 -11.99 -3.98
CA SER A 16 -1.92 -10.66 -4.48
C SER A 16 -3.19 -9.96 -5.00
N GLY A 17 -3.12 -8.64 -5.18
CA GLY A 17 -4.28 -7.80 -5.50
C GLY A 17 -4.87 -7.15 -4.25
N HIS A 18 -6.19 -7.03 -4.16
CA HIS A 18 -6.83 -6.22 -3.11
C HIS A 18 -8.01 -6.91 -2.40
N ASP A 19 -8.54 -8.03 -2.93
CA ASP A 19 -9.81 -8.56 -2.46
C ASP A 19 -9.68 -9.30 -1.11
N LEU A 20 -10.25 -8.70 -0.06
CA LEU A 20 -10.20 -9.26 1.30
C LEU A 20 -11.20 -10.40 1.50
N LYS A 21 -12.22 -10.54 0.65
CA LYS A 21 -13.17 -11.66 0.73
C LYS A 21 -12.55 -12.94 0.16
N ASP A 22 -11.79 -12.82 -0.92
CA ASP A 22 -10.95 -13.91 -1.45
C ASP A 22 -9.91 -14.35 -0.41
N MET A 23 -9.30 -13.40 0.32
CA MET A 23 -8.40 -13.73 1.45
C MET A 23 -9.10 -14.47 2.58
N GLU A 24 -10.30 -14.03 2.98
CA GLU A 24 -11.09 -14.71 4.01
C GLU A 24 -11.35 -16.17 3.65
N GLU A 25 -11.82 -16.41 2.43
CA GLU A 25 -12.19 -17.73 1.96
C GLU A 25 -10.97 -18.63 1.73
N LEU A 26 -9.86 -18.06 1.26
CA LEU A 26 -8.59 -18.78 1.13
C LEU A 26 -8.07 -19.23 2.50
N LEU A 27 -8.07 -18.34 3.49
CA LEU A 27 -7.63 -18.66 4.86
C LEU A 27 -8.49 -19.76 5.48
N GLU A 28 -9.81 -19.68 5.31
CA GLU A 28 -10.73 -20.68 5.87
C GLU A 28 -10.53 -22.06 5.23
N GLN A 29 -10.43 -22.13 3.89
CA GLN A 29 -10.27 -23.40 3.18
C GLN A 29 -8.90 -24.05 3.38
N SER A 30 -7.87 -23.29 3.76
CA SER A 30 -6.49 -23.77 3.95
C SER A 30 -6.11 -24.04 5.41
N LYS A 31 -6.98 -23.74 6.38
CA LYS A 31 -6.66 -23.76 7.82
C LYS A 31 -5.95 -25.03 8.31
N ASP A 32 -6.37 -26.19 7.81
CA ASP A 32 -5.84 -27.49 8.23
C ASP A 32 -5.13 -28.25 7.09
N SER A 33 -4.79 -27.55 6.00
CA SER A 33 -4.26 -28.20 4.79
C SER A 33 -2.74 -28.41 4.80
N GLY A 34 -2.04 -27.89 5.81
CA GLY A 34 -0.57 -27.89 5.89
C GLY A 34 0.11 -26.89 4.94
N VAL A 35 -0.66 -25.97 4.35
CA VAL A 35 -0.18 -24.94 3.40
C VAL A 35 -0.23 -23.58 4.08
N ASP A 36 0.87 -22.84 4.03
CA ASP A 36 0.96 -21.49 4.59
C ASP A 36 0.42 -20.43 3.61
N ILE A 37 -0.16 -19.35 4.11
CA ILE A 37 -0.66 -18.22 3.31
C ILE A 37 0.25 -17.01 3.50
N TYR A 38 0.65 -16.40 2.38
CA TYR A 38 1.43 -15.16 2.34
C TYR A 38 0.70 -14.12 1.50
N THR A 39 0.80 -12.86 1.89
CA THR A 39 0.33 -11.74 1.08
C THR A 39 1.44 -11.18 0.20
N HIS A 40 1.08 -10.52 -0.89
CA HIS A 40 2.00 -9.76 -1.75
C HIS A 40 1.37 -8.42 -2.16
N GLY A 41 2.20 -7.39 -2.29
CA GLY A 41 1.80 -6.07 -2.75
C GLY A 41 0.65 -5.46 -1.94
N GLU A 42 -0.46 -5.18 -2.61
CA GLU A 42 -1.65 -4.56 -2.00
C GLU A 42 -2.44 -5.50 -1.08
N MET A 43 -2.04 -6.76 -0.94
CA MET A 43 -2.60 -7.66 0.08
C MET A 43 -1.88 -7.55 1.43
N LEU A 44 -0.73 -6.87 1.52
CA LEU A 44 -0.04 -6.62 2.80
C LEU A 44 -0.99 -6.17 3.92
N PRO A 45 -1.95 -5.25 3.69
CA PRO A 45 -2.88 -4.79 4.72
C PRO A 45 -3.83 -5.84 5.28
N ALA A 46 -4.03 -6.99 4.61
CA ALA A 46 -4.80 -8.08 5.19
C ALA A 46 -4.22 -8.53 6.55
N ASN A 47 -2.90 -8.42 6.74
CA ASN A 47 -2.24 -8.67 8.02
C ASN A 47 -2.72 -7.74 9.14
N TYR A 48 -3.35 -6.61 8.85
CA TYR A 48 -3.74 -5.61 9.84
C TYR A 48 -5.10 -5.91 10.47
N TYR A 49 -5.95 -6.67 9.78
CA TYR A 49 -7.32 -6.94 10.20
C TYR A 49 -7.38 -8.00 11.31
N PRO A 50 -8.04 -7.72 12.46
CA PRO A 50 -8.19 -8.69 13.55
C PRO A 50 -8.77 -10.03 13.10
N LYS A 51 -9.71 -10.00 12.13
CA LYS A 51 -10.36 -11.20 11.59
C LYS A 51 -9.39 -12.19 10.95
N PHE A 52 -8.29 -11.73 10.35
CA PHE A 52 -7.31 -12.58 9.68
C PHE A 52 -6.13 -12.96 10.57
N LYS A 53 -5.82 -12.14 11.59
CA LYS A 53 -4.72 -12.40 12.53
C LYS A 53 -4.89 -13.66 13.38
N LYS A 54 -6.10 -14.22 13.45
CA LYS A 54 -6.40 -15.44 14.21
C LYS A 54 -5.90 -16.73 13.54
N TYR A 55 -5.42 -16.68 12.30
CA TYR A 55 -5.00 -17.86 11.54
C TYR A 55 -3.48 -18.04 11.62
N ASP A 56 -3.01 -19.11 12.29
CA ASP A 56 -1.58 -19.35 12.54
C ASP A 56 -0.76 -19.65 11.27
N HIS A 57 -1.42 -20.17 10.24
CA HIS A 57 -0.84 -20.44 8.92
C HIS A 57 -0.81 -19.20 8.01
N PHE A 58 -1.37 -18.06 8.45
CA PHE A 58 -1.15 -16.77 7.80
C PHE A 58 0.19 -16.19 8.26
N VAL A 59 1.23 -16.32 7.43
CA VAL A 59 2.62 -16.13 7.87
C VAL A 59 3.05 -14.67 7.86
N GLY A 60 2.65 -13.91 6.84
CA GLY A 60 3.12 -12.54 6.65
C GLY A 60 3.05 -12.09 5.20
N ASN A 61 3.97 -11.20 4.82
CA ASN A 61 4.03 -10.64 3.48
C ASN A 61 5.34 -10.98 2.78
N TYR A 62 5.27 -11.47 1.55
CA TYR A 62 6.43 -11.85 0.77
C TYR A 62 6.70 -10.83 -0.35
N GLY A 63 7.94 -10.36 -0.45
CA GLY A 63 8.38 -9.48 -1.53
C GLY A 63 7.97 -8.02 -1.37
N ASN A 64 7.69 -7.37 -2.49
CA ASN A 64 7.66 -5.91 -2.61
C ASN A 64 6.44 -5.46 -3.43
N ALA A 65 6.53 -4.33 -4.13
CA ALA A 65 5.49 -3.84 -5.02
C ALA A 65 5.37 -4.70 -6.29
N TRP A 66 4.19 -4.60 -6.91
CA TRP A 66 3.75 -5.39 -8.05
C TRP A 66 4.74 -5.47 -9.24
N TRP A 67 5.58 -4.46 -9.45
CA TRP A 67 6.47 -4.42 -10.60
C TRP A 67 7.67 -5.36 -10.49
N LEU A 68 8.01 -5.84 -9.27
CA LEU A 68 9.05 -6.83 -9.00
C LEU A 68 8.55 -8.29 -9.09
N GLN A 69 7.26 -8.48 -9.34
CA GLN A 69 6.62 -9.79 -9.21
C GLN A 69 7.20 -10.87 -10.13
N THR A 70 7.80 -10.54 -11.28
CA THR A 70 8.37 -11.57 -12.17
C THR A 70 9.56 -12.30 -11.56
N LYS A 71 10.28 -11.66 -10.63
CA LYS A 71 11.35 -12.28 -9.85
C LYS A 71 10.79 -12.92 -8.60
N GLU A 72 9.93 -12.20 -7.88
CA GLU A 72 9.42 -12.63 -6.58
C GLU A 72 8.48 -13.83 -6.70
N PHE A 73 7.55 -13.84 -7.66
CA PHE A 73 6.66 -14.97 -7.90
C PHE A 73 7.45 -16.22 -8.29
N GLU A 74 8.51 -16.07 -9.07
CA GLU A 74 9.40 -17.18 -9.42
C GLU A 74 10.03 -17.79 -8.17
N LEU A 75 10.63 -16.97 -7.30
CA LEU A 75 11.29 -17.40 -6.06
C LEU A 75 10.32 -17.94 -4.98
N PHE A 76 9.04 -17.57 -5.05
CA PHE A 76 8.04 -18.03 -4.09
C PHE A 76 7.74 -19.54 -4.19
N ASN A 77 8.07 -20.19 -5.31
CA ASN A 77 7.89 -21.63 -5.58
C ASN A 77 6.43 -22.15 -5.60
N GLY A 78 5.59 -21.77 -4.64
CA GLY A 78 4.17 -22.14 -4.55
C GLY A 78 3.26 -21.36 -5.48
N PRO A 79 1.97 -21.70 -5.57
CA PRO A 79 1.05 -21.02 -6.48
C PRO A 79 0.74 -19.58 -6.05
N ILE A 80 0.37 -18.75 -7.02
CA ILE A 80 0.01 -17.35 -6.85
C ILE A 80 -1.46 -17.15 -7.18
N LEU A 81 -2.21 -16.48 -6.32
CA LEU A 81 -3.59 -16.05 -6.55
C LEU A 81 -3.64 -14.55 -6.82
N MET A 82 -4.01 -14.15 -8.03
CA MET A 82 -4.24 -12.76 -8.41
C MET A 82 -5.72 -12.41 -8.29
N THR A 83 -6.10 -11.67 -7.24
CA THR A 83 -7.49 -11.24 -6.99
C THR A 83 -7.89 -10.01 -7.81
N THR A 84 -6.94 -9.13 -8.09
CA THR A 84 -7.12 -7.90 -8.88
C THR A 84 -5.83 -7.57 -9.65
N ASN A 85 -5.78 -6.40 -10.29
CA ASN A 85 -4.53 -5.81 -10.73
C ASN A 85 -3.52 -5.65 -9.56
N CYS A 86 -2.21 -5.66 -9.80
CA CYS A 86 -1.53 -5.65 -11.10
C CYS A 86 -0.89 -7.01 -11.42
N LEU A 87 -1.42 -7.72 -12.42
CA LEU A 87 -0.75 -8.88 -13.02
C LEU A 87 0.08 -8.40 -14.21
N VAL A 88 1.40 -8.54 -14.13
CA VAL A 88 2.31 -8.37 -15.26
C VAL A 88 2.42 -9.69 -16.03
N PRO A 89 2.74 -9.68 -17.35
CA PRO A 89 2.89 -10.90 -18.13
C PRO A 89 3.77 -11.94 -17.41
N PRO A 90 3.22 -13.11 -17.03
CA PRO A 90 3.95 -14.12 -16.29
C PRO A 90 5.00 -14.79 -17.18
N LYS A 91 6.12 -15.20 -16.58
CA LYS A 91 7.13 -16.00 -17.28
C LYS A 91 6.68 -17.45 -17.38
N ASP A 92 7.16 -18.14 -18.41
CA ASP A 92 6.91 -19.58 -18.59
C ASP A 92 7.36 -20.43 -17.38
N SER A 93 8.40 -20.00 -16.67
CA SER A 93 8.94 -20.69 -15.47
C SER A 93 7.93 -20.85 -14.32
N TYR A 94 6.90 -20.01 -14.25
CA TYR A 94 5.91 -20.08 -13.16
C TYR A 94 4.46 -19.90 -13.59
N LYS A 95 4.17 -19.65 -14.86
CA LYS A 95 2.79 -19.36 -15.31
C LYS A 95 1.79 -20.48 -14.95
N ASP A 96 2.21 -21.74 -14.96
CA ASP A 96 1.32 -22.90 -14.71
C ASP A 96 0.79 -22.99 -13.27
N ARG A 97 1.41 -22.21 -12.35
CA ARG A 97 1.02 -22.07 -10.96
C ARG A 97 0.44 -20.68 -10.62
N VAL A 98 0.13 -19.86 -11.63
CA VAL A 98 -0.62 -18.61 -11.43
C VAL A 98 -2.10 -18.87 -11.65
N PHE A 99 -2.89 -18.50 -10.65
CA PHE A 99 -4.34 -18.49 -10.66
C PHE A 99 -4.82 -17.04 -10.71
N THR A 100 -5.85 -16.82 -11.52
CA THR A 100 -6.58 -15.57 -11.61
C THR A 100 -7.98 -15.76 -11.04
N THR A 101 -8.62 -14.69 -10.60
CA THR A 101 -10.02 -14.74 -10.16
C THR A 101 -10.66 -13.35 -10.27
N GLY A 102 -11.98 -13.28 -10.17
CA GLY A 102 -12.74 -12.04 -10.34
C GLY A 102 -12.48 -11.45 -11.73
N VAL A 103 -12.16 -10.16 -11.79
CA VAL A 103 -11.92 -9.46 -13.06
C VAL A 103 -10.55 -9.74 -13.68
N VAL A 104 -9.67 -10.49 -13.01
CA VAL A 104 -8.34 -10.79 -13.54
C VAL A 104 -8.41 -11.94 -14.54
N GLY A 105 -7.80 -11.76 -15.70
CA GLY A 105 -7.61 -12.81 -16.69
C GLY A 105 -6.30 -12.64 -17.46
N TYR A 106 -5.69 -13.76 -17.84
CA TYR A 106 -4.54 -13.79 -18.75
C TYR A 106 -4.57 -15.12 -19.54
N PRO A 107 -4.33 -15.11 -20.86
CA PRO A 107 -4.41 -16.31 -21.68
C PRO A 107 -3.54 -17.47 -21.15
N GLY A 108 -4.15 -18.65 -21.02
CA GLY A 108 -3.47 -19.86 -20.56
C GLY A 108 -3.28 -19.98 -19.05
N LEU A 109 -3.69 -18.99 -18.24
CA LEU A 109 -3.70 -19.13 -16.79
C LEU A 109 -4.99 -19.81 -16.30
N LYS A 110 -4.88 -20.50 -15.17
CA LYS A 110 -6.05 -21.06 -14.47
C LYS A 110 -6.88 -19.91 -13.91
N HIS A 111 -8.19 -20.02 -14.01
CA HIS A 111 -9.12 -19.04 -13.47
C HIS A 111 -10.04 -19.70 -12.44
N ILE A 112 -10.15 -19.09 -11.27
CA ILE A 112 -11.07 -19.49 -10.21
C ILE A 112 -12.34 -18.67 -10.40
N PRO A 113 -13.48 -19.31 -10.73
CA PRO A 113 -14.71 -18.62 -11.06
C PRO A 113 -15.29 -17.86 -9.87
N ASP A 114 -16.29 -17.03 -10.17
CA ASP A 114 -17.00 -16.26 -9.17
C ASP A 114 -17.78 -17.16 -8.18
N ARG A 115 -18.11 -16.55 -7.04
CA ARG A 115 -19.02 -17.12 -6.05
C ARG A 115 -20.39 -17.33 -6.68
N VAL A 116 -21.04 -18.46 -6.39
CA VAL A 116 -22.36 -18.81 -6.92
C VAL A 116 -23.29 -19.18 -5.76
N ASP A 117 -24.53 -18.68 -5.80
CA ASP A 117 -25.59 -19.02 -4.82
C ASP A 117 -25.18 -18.86 -3.35
N GLY A 118 -24.41 -17.80 -3.04
CA GLY A 118 -23.92 -17.52 -1.69
C GLY A 118 -22.79 -18.44 -1.21
N LYS A 119 -22.29 -19.36 -2.04
CA LYS A 119 -21.14 -20.23 -1.72
C LYS A 119 -19.82 -19.49 -1.94
N PRO A 120 -18.78 -19.80 -1.14
CA PRO A 120 -17.45 -19.23 -1.35
C PRO A 120 -16.84 -19.70 -2.68
N LYS A 121 -15.81 -19.00 -3.16
CA LYS A 121 -15.01 -19.48 -4.30
C LYS A 121 -14.35 -20.81 -3.92
N ASP A 122 -14.13 -21.69 -4.88
CA ASP A 122 -13.43 -22.96 -4.65
C ASP A 122 -11.91 -22.80 -4.82
N PHE A 123 -11.18 -22.77 -3.70
CA PHE A 123 -9.72 -22.73 -3.67
C PHE A 123 -9.08 -24.12 -3.52
N SER A 124 -9.85 -25.21 -3.57
CA SER A 124 -9.29 -26.56 -3.51
C SER A 124 -8.22 -26.84 -4.57
N PRO A 125 -8.32 -26.38 -5.85
CA PRO A 125 -7.30 -26.70 -6.85
C PRO A 125 -5.96 -26.01 -6.58
N ILE A 126 -5.98 -24.79 -6.03
CA ILE A 126 -4.75 -24.06 -5.70
C ILE A 126 -4.09 -24.63 -4.43
N ILE A 127 -4.89 -25.08 -3.46
CA ILE A 127 -4.39 -25.75 -2.24
C ILE A 127 -3.75 -27.09 -2.59
N GLU A 128 -4.38 -27.92 -3.42
CA GLU A 128 -3.82 -29.20 -3.86
C GLU A 128 -2.54 -29.04 -4.70
N MET A 129 -2.43 -27.96 -5.47
CA MET A 129 -1.18 -27.61 -6.14
C MET A 129 -0.09 -27.24 -5.13
N ALA A 130 -0.39 -26.37 -4.16
CA ALA A 130 0.58 -25.89 -3.19
C ALA A 130 1.24 -27.04 -2.43
N LYS A 131 0.48 -28.08 -2.04
CA LYS A 131 0.99 -29.28 -1.37
C LYS A 131 2.11 -30.01 -2.13
N LYS A 132 2.22 -29.80 -3.45
CA LYS A 132 3.22 -30.41 -4.34
C LYS A 132 4.39 -29.48 -4.65
N CYS A 133 4.35 -28.24 -4.18
CA CYS A 133 5.37 -27.23 -4.42
C CYS A 133 6.44 -27.23 -3.31
N GLN A 134 7.62 -26.72 -3.64
CA GLN A 134 8.63 -26.42 -2.64
C GLN A 134 8.19 -25.21 -1.78
N PRO A 135 8.65 -25.10 -0.52
CA PRO A 135 8.48 -23.90 0.29
C PRO A 135 9.06 -22.64 -0.38
N PRO A 136 8.58 -21.43 -0.03
CA PRO A 136 9.12 -20.19 -0.58
C PRO A 136 10.60 -19.97 -0.27
N THR A 137 11.37 -19.54 -1.27
CA THR A 137 12.76 -19.13 -1.07
C THR A 137 12.80 -17.84 -0.27
N GLN A 138 13.51 -17.81 0.86
CA GLN A 138 13.64 -16.56 1.62
C GLN A 138 14.45 -15.52 0.84
N ILE A 139 13.86 -14.33 0.61
CA ILE A 139 14.50 -13.22 -0.10
C ILE A 139 14.91 -12.06 0.81
N GLU A 140 14.34 -12.00 2.02
CA GLU A 140 14.61 -11.01 3.05
C GLU A 140 14.16 -11.52 4.43
N SER A 141 14.45 -10.78 5.49
CA SER A 141 14.02 -11.07 6.86
C SER A 141 13.69 -9.78 7.61
N GLY A 142 12.97 -9.91 8.72
CA GLY A 142 12.55 -8.77 9.56
C GLY A 142 11.03 -8.58 9.56
N THR A 143 10.59 -7.35 9.85
CA THR A 143 9.17 -7.02 9.96
C THR A 143 8.83 -5.65 9.39
N ILE A 144 7.61 -5.50 8.89
CA ILE A 144 7.00 -4.20 8.55
C ILE A 144 5.93 -3.86 9.59
N VAL A 145 5.90 -2.61 10.05
CA VAL A 145 4.85 -2.12 10.96
C VAL A 145 3.76 -1.42 10.15
N GLY A 146 2.50 -1.74 10.41
CA GLY A 146 1.35 -1.08 9.80
C GLY A 146 0.03 -1.32 10.52
N GLY A 147 -1.06 -0.80 9.94
CA GLY A 147 -2.41 -0.87 10.51
C GLY A 147 -2.86 0.44 11.16
N PHE A 148 -2.35 1.57 10.70
CA PHE A 148 -2.70 2.91 11.16
C PHE A 148 -3.87 3.50 10.35
N ALA A 149 -4.93 2.70 10.16
CA ALA A 149 -6.18 3.18 9.57
C ALA A 149 -6.89 4.15 10.54
N HIS A 150 -7.94 4.83 10.05
CA HIS A 150 -8.56 5.95 10.77
C HIS A 150 -8.92 5.62 12.23
N ASN A 151 -9.52 4.46 12.52
CA ASN A 151 -9.92 4.10 13.89
C ASN A 151 -8.70 3.98 14.83
N GLN A 152 -7.62 3.34 14.37
CA GLN A 152 -6.40 3.20 15.17
C GLN A 152 -5.71 4.55 15.40
N VAL A 153 -5.69 5.44 14.39
CA VAL A 153 -5.09 6.78 14.56
C VAL A 153 -5.97 7.65 15.45
N MET A 154 -7.30 7.55 15.35
CA MET A 154 -8.21 8.25 16.26
C MET A 154 -8.03 7.78 17.71
N ALA A 155 -7.81 6.49 17.95
CA ALA A 155 -7.47 5.97 19.29
C ALA A 155 -6.13 6.51 19.83
N LEU A 156 -5.29 7.09 18.97
CA LEU A 156 -4.02 7.73 19.32
C LEU A 156 -4.07 9.26 19.16
N ALA A 157 -5.25 9.85 18.94
CA ALA A 157 -5.39 11.26 18.60
C ALA A 157 -4.74 12.19 19.62
N ASP A 158 -4.99 11.98 20.92
CA ASP A 158 -4.41 12.80 22.00
C ASP A 158 -2.88 12.79 21.96
N LYS A 159 -2.28 11.62 21.71
CA LYS A 159 -0.83 11.47 21.61
C LYS A 159 -0.28 12.19 20.37
N VAL A 160 -0.98 12.09 19.24
CA VAL A 160 -0.62 12.77 17.99
C VAL A 160 -0.73 14.29 18.15
N ILE A 161 -1.83 14.79 18.72
CA ILE A 161 -2.06 16.21 18.97
C ILE A 161 -1.00 16.76 19.93
N ALA A 162 -0.69 16.05 21.01
CA ALA A 162 0.37 16.45 21.95
C ALA A 162 1.76 16.50 21.27
N ALA A 163 2.06 15.55 20.39
CA ALA A 163 3.32 15.54 19.64
C ALA A 163 3.42 16.71 18.65
N VAL A 164 2.31 17.11 18.03
CA VAL A 164 2.25 18.30 17.17
C VAL A 164 2.40 19.58 18.02
N ASN A 165 1.64 19.72 19.10
CA ASN A 165 1.65 20.90 19.96
C ASN A 165 3.00 21.15 20.65
N SER A 166 3.72 20.08 21.00
CA SER A 166 5.08 20.17 21.57
C SER A 166 6.16 20.43 20.53
N GLY A 167 5.84 20.39 19.24
CA GLY A 167 6.80 20.50 18.14
C GLY A 167 7.65 19.25 17.89
N ALA A 168 7.37 18.14 18.59
CA ALA A 168 8.03 16.85 18.34
C ALA A 168 7.71 16.31 16.94
N ILE A 169 6.49 16.53 16.45
CA ILE A 169 6.12 16.34 15.05
C ILE A 169 5.85 17.71 14.44
N LYS A 170 6.74 18.14 13.53
CA LYS A 170 6.59 19.42 12.82
C LYS A 170 5.69 19.33 11.61
N ARG A 171 5.66 18.16 10.95
CA ARG A 171 4.91 17.98 9.70
C ARG A 171 4.63 16.52 9.40
N PHE A 172 3.45 16.26 8.86
CA PHE A 172 3.12 15.02 8.20
C PHE A 172 3.34 15.16 6.68
N VAL A 173 3.85 14.11 6.04
CA VAL A 173 4.01 14.05 4.59
C VAL A 173 3.22 12.85 4.07
N VAL A 174 2.13 13.12 3.35
CA VAL A 174 1.32 12.08 2.72
C VAL A 174 2.05 11.61 1.47
N MET A 175 2.65 10.42 1.56
CA MET A 175 3.36 9.76 0.46
C MET A 175 2.61 8.53 -0.06
N ALA A 176 1.28 8.58 -0.02
CA ALA A 176 0.40 7.51 -0.45
C ALA A 176 0.39 7.33 -1.99
N GLY A 177 -0.31 6.29 -2.44
CA GLY A 177 -0.63 6.05 -3.85
C GLY A 177 0.00 4.78 -4.40
N CYS A 178 0.43 4.81 -5.66
CA CYS A 178 0.85 3.62 -6.41
C CYS A 178 2.29 3.69 -6.89
N ASP A 179 3.03 2.59 -6.70
CA ASP A 179 4.40 2.42 -7.20
C ASP A 179 4.43 1.97 -8.67
N GLY A 180 5.62 1.99 -9.29
CA GLY A 180 5.86 1.52 -10.65
C GLY A 180 7.35 1.36 -10.98
N ARG A 181 7.65 1.08 -12.26
CA ARG A 181 8.99 0.66 -12.72
C ARG A 181 10.01 1.79 -12.89
N HIS A 182 9.55 3.00 -13.17
CA HIS A 182 10.44 4.08 -13.62
C HIS A 182 11.46 4.42 -12.54
N ASN A 183 12.74 4.49 -12.92
CA ASN A 183 13.84 4.77 -11.98
C ASN A 183 13.71 6.15 -11.31
N THR A 184 12.98 7.09 -11.91
CA THR A 184 12.64 8.38 -11.31
C THR A 184 11.91 8.25 -9.97
N ARG A 185 11.24 7.13 -9.71
CA ARG A 185 10.59 6.84 -8.41
C ARG A 185 11.56 6.62 -7.26
N LYS A 186 12.87 6.51 -7.52
CA LYS A 186 13.89 6.63 -6.46
C LYS A 186 13.78 7.95 -5.71
N TYR A 187 13.22 8.98 -6.33
CA TYR A 187 12.80 10.22 -5.68
C TYR A 187 12.10 9.96 -4.34
N TYR A 188 11.09 9.07 -4.30
CA TYR A 188 10.31 8.82 -3.09
C TYR A 188 11.11 8.11 -1.99
N THR A 189 12.04 7.23 -2.36
CA THR A 189 12.97 6.61 -1.40
C THR A 189 13.90 7.67 -0.82
N ASN A 190 14.54 8.47 -1.69
CA ASN A 190 15.47 9.51 -1.29
C ASN A 190 14.80 10.61 -0.46
N LEU A 191 13.56 10.97 -0.78
CA LEU A 191 12.75 11.92 0.01
C LEU A 191 12.51 11.36 1.42
N ALA A 192 12.03 10.12 1.54
CA ALA A 192 11.76 9.50 2.83
C ALA A 192 13.01 9.40 3.73
N GLU A 193 14.17 9.08 3.15
CA GLU A 193 15.46 9.03 3.86
C GLU A 193 15.95 10.42 4.30
N SER A 194 15.68 11.45 3.48
CA SER A 194 16.21 12.80 3.67
C SER A 194 15.27 13.70 4.48
N LEU A 195 14.01 13.32 4.68
CA LEU A 195 13.04 14.08 5.46
C LEU A 195 13.55 14.28 6.91
N PRO A 196 13.41 15.50 7.48
CA PRO A 196 13.81 15.78 8.86
C PRO A 196 13.23 14.78 9.86
N LYS A 197 13.98 14.45 10.91
CA LYS A 197 13.60 13.39 11.88
C LYS A 197 12.35 13.72 12.70
N ASP A 198 11.90 14.97 12.70
CA ASP A 198 10.67 15.46 13.32
C ASP A 198 9.46 15.46 12.35
N THR A 199 9.54 14.68 11.27
CA THR A 199 8.43 14.46 10.32
C THR A 199 7.91 13.02 10.37
N VAL A 200 6.64 12.85 10.04
CA VAL A 200 5.97 11.54 9.93
C VAL A 200 5.39 11.35 8.53
N ILE A 201 5.70 10.22 7.90
CA ILE A 201 5.13 9.81 6.61
C ILE A 201 3.79 9.12 6.86
N LEU A 202 2.75 9.60 6.19
CA LEU A 202 1.45 8.93 6.12
C LEU A 202 1.34 8.22 4.77
N THR A 203 1.03 6.92 4.77
CA THR A 203 0.97 6.15 3.52
C THR A 203 -0.22 5.22 3.44
N ALA A 204 -0.62 4.93 2.20
CA ALA A 204 -1.64 3.99 1.81
C ALA A 204 -1.34 3.56 0.36
N GLY A 205 -1.54 2.29 0.04
CA GLY A 205 -1.23 1.73 -1.29
C GLY A 205 0.25 1.43 -1.52
N CYS A 206 0.55 0.80 -2.65
CA CYS A 206 1.85 0.18 -2.92
C CYS A 206 3.01 1.18 -3.09
N ALA A 207 2.76 2.49 -3.17
CA ALA A 207 3.80 3.51 -3.03
C ALA A 207 4.65 3.32 -1.76
N LYS A 208 4.05 2.77 -0.69
CA LYS A 208 4.71 2.42 0.58
C LYS A 208 6.01 1.63 0.39
N TYR A 209 6.09 0.79 -0.63
CA TYR A 209 7.23 -0.11 -0.82
C TYR A 209 8.53 0.60 -1.20
N ARG A 210 8.47 1.90 -1.51
CA ARG A 210 9.65 2.75 -1.68
C ARG A 210 10.37 3.06 -0.38
N TYR A 211 9.71 2.94 0.78
CA TYR A 211 10.27 3.38 2.06
C TYR A 211 9.82 2.58 3.30
N ASN A 212 8.85 1.68 3.20
CA ASN A 212 8.32 0.92 4.35
C ASN A 212 9.26 -0.14 4.93
N LYS A 213 10.40 -0.40 4.26
CA LYS A 213 11.47 -1.29 4.70
C LYS A 213 12.71 -0.52 5.20
N LEU A 214 12.65 0.81 5.22
CA LEU A 214 13.73 1.65 5.76
C LEU A 214 13.63 1.71 7.28
N ASN A 215 14.77 1.85 7.95
CA ASN A 215 14.82 2.04 9.40
C ASN A 215 14.69 3.54 9.76
N LEU A 216 13.49 4.10 9.58
CA LEU A 216 13.25 5.53 9.84
C LEU A 216 12.98 5.87 11.31
N GLY A 217 12.81 4.87 12.18
CA GLY A 217 12.58 5.03 13.61
C GLY A 217 11.17 5.51 13.97
N ASP A 218 11.04 6.06 15.18
CA ASP A 218 9.80 6.59 15.75
C ASP A 218 10.04 7.95 16.44
N ILE A 219 8.96 8.68 16.69
CA ILE A 219 8.92 9.91 17.47
C ILE A 219 8.06 9.64 18.70
N ASN A 220 8.68 9.52 19.87
CA ASN A 220 7.99 9.24 21.14
C ASN A 220 7.07 7.99 21.07
N GLY A 221 7.50 6.95 20.38
CA GLY A 221 6.76 5.72 20.15
C GLY A 221 5.69 5.80 19.05
N ILE A 222 5.66 6.87 18.24
CA ILE A 222 4.86 6.94 16.99
C ILE A 222 5.79 6.63 15.82
N PRO A 223 5.63 5.51 15.09
CA PRO A 223 6.49 5.20 13.95
C PRO A 223 6.51 6.34 12.93
N ARG A 224 7.68 6.63 12.36
CA ARG A 224 7.82 7.68 11.33
C ARG A 224 7.19 7.31 9.98
N VAL A 225 6.72 6.08 9.82
CA VAL A 225 5.88 5.63 8.70
C VAL A 225 4.60 5.03 9.25
N LEU A 226 3.47 5.67 8.99
CA LEU A 226 2.15 5.21 9.39
C LEU A 226 1.41 4.67 8.16
N ASP A 227 1.44 3.35 7.99
CA ASP A 227 0.73 2.65 6.92
C ASP A 227 -0.73 2.40 7.30
N ALA A 228 -1.63 3.11 6.63
CA ALA A 228 -3.07 2.99 6.81
C ALA A 228 -3.67 1.77 6.09
N GLY A 229 -3.01 1.25 5.05
CA GLY A 229 -3.47 0.08 4.30
C GLY A 229 -3.32 0.19 2.79
N GLN A 230 -4.33 -0.28 2.06
CA GLN A 230 -4.37 -0.34 0.60
C GLN A 230 -4.52 1.05 -0.01
N CYS A 231 -4.46 1.19 -1.33
CA CYS A 231 -4.69 2.48 -1.98
C CYS A 231 -6.05 3.10 -1.62
N ASN A 232 -7.10 2.28 -1.44
CA ASN A 232 -8.42 2.70 -0.93
C ASN A 232 -8.38 3.22 0.53
N ASP A 233 -7.42 2.79 1.34
CA ASP A 233 -7.25 3.30 2.71
C ASP A 233 -6.66 4.71 2.74
N SER A 234 -6.40 5.34 1.59
CA SER A 234 -6.24 6.80 1.49
C SER A 234 -7.47 7.53 2.06
N TYR A 235 -8.64 6.88 2.06
CA TYR A 235 -9.82 7.34 2.82
C TYR A 235 -9.50 7.58 4.29
N SER A 236 -8.76 6.67 4.94
CA SER A 236 -8.34 6.86 6.34
C SER A 236 -7.51 8.12 6.52
N LEU A 237 -6.60 8.41 5.59
CA LEU A 237 -5.74 9.59 5.64
C LEU A 237 -6.57 10.89 5.52
N ALA A 238 -7.58 10.90 4.65
CA ALA A 238 -8.52 12.02 4.55
C ALA A 238 -9.33 12.21 5.84
N VAL A 239 -9.85 11.13 6.44
CA VAL A 239 -10.56 11.18 7.73
C VAL A 239 -9.66 11.72 8.84
N ILE A 240 -8.39 11.28 8.89
CA ILE A 240 -7.40 11.78 9.85
C ILE A 240 -7.18 13.28 9.67
N ALA A 241 -6.97 13.76 8.44
CA ALA A 241 -6.80 15.18 8.16
C ALA A 241 -8.02 16.00 8.59
N LEU A 242 -9.24 15.56 8.24
CA LEU A 242 -10.47 16.24 8.67
C LEU A 242 -10.62 16.30 10.19
N LYS A 243 -10.22 15.26 10.90
CA LYS A 243 -10.27 15.22 12.37
C LYS A 243 -9.22 16.11 13.02
N LEU A 244 -8.01 16.19 12.45
CA LEU A 244 -7.01 17.15 12.90
C LEU A 244 -7.46 18.59 12.62
N LYS A 245 -8.08 18.87 11.47
CA LYS A 245 -8.66 20.19 11.16
C LYS A 245 -9.67 20.60 12.24
N GLU A 246 -10.57 19.69 12.61
CA GLU A 246 -11.55 19.90 13.69
C GLU A 246 -10.87 20.14 15.04
N ALA A 247 -9.94 19.28 15.44
CA ALA A 247 -9.24 19.36 16.73
C ALA A 247 -8.41 20.65 16.90
N PHE A 248 -7.84 21.18 15.81
CA PHE A 248 -7.10 22.43 15.81
C PHE A 248 -7.97 23.66 15.52
N GLY A 249 -9.29 23.50 15.33
CA GLY A 249 -10.21 24.61 15.06
C GLY A 249 -9.91 25.37 13.76
N LEU A 250 -9.37 24.67 12.75
CA LEU A 250 -9.00 25.27 11.48
C LEU A 250 -10.21 25.39 10.54
N ASP A 251 -10.36 26.52 9.90
CA ASP A 251 -11.37 26.81 8.86
C ASP A 251 -11.06 26.08 7.54
N ASP A 252 -9.78 25.91 7.20
CA ASP A 252 -9.29 25.28 5.96
C ASP A 252 -8.39 24.05 6.27
N ILE A 253 -8.62 22.94 5.54
CA ILE A 253 -7.82 21.72 5.67
C ILE A 253 -6.35 21.94 5.28
N ASN A 254 -6.08 22.88 4.38
CA ASN A 254 -4.74 23.19 3.88
C ASN A 254 -3.89 23.97 4.90
N LYS A 255 -4.46 24.43 6.01
CA LYS A 255 -3.73 25.06 7.13
C LYS A 255 -3.10 24.04 8.08
N LEU A 256 -3.39 22.75 7.92
CA LEU A 256 -2.76 21.71 8.70
C LEU A 256 -1.26 21.60 8.37
N PRO A 257 -0.42 21.11 9.32
CA PRO A 257 0.97 20.78 9.05
C PRO A 257 1.07 19.46 8.27
N ILE A 258 0.39 19.37 7.13
CA ILE A 258 0.36 18.21 6.22
C ILE A 258 0.77 18.69 4.84
N SER A 259 1.72 17.99 4.21
CA SER A 259 2.05 18.16 2.80
C SER A 259 1.73 16.88 2.03
N TYR A 260 1.36 17.00 0.76
CA TYR A 260 0.97 15.88 -0.09
C TYR A 260 1.98 15.70 -1.23
N ASP A 261 2.64 14.54 -1.25
CA ASP A 261 3.59 14.13 -2.28
C ASP A 261 3.26 12.71 -2.76
N ILE A 262 2.31 12.65 -3.68
CA ILE A 262 1.58 11.44 -4.05
C ILE A 262 2.19 10.81 -5.29
N ALA A 263 2.49 9.51 -5.20
CA ALA A 263 2.88 8.71 -6.35
C ALA A 263 1.63 8.11 -7.02
N TRP A 264 1.52 8.17 -8.34
CA TRP A 264 0.41 7.52 -9.07
C TRP A 264 0.93 6.58 -10.16
N TYR A 265 0.09 5.65 -10.62
CA TYR A 265 0.40 4.74 -11.71
C TYR A 265 -0.83 4.38 -12.55
N GLU A 266 -1.89 3.90 -11.89
CA GLU A 266 -3.11 3.42 -12.55
C GLU A 266 -4.35 4.18 -12.05
N GLN A 267 -5.54 3.71 -12.43
CA GLN A 267 -6.77 4.50 -12.37
C GLN A 267 -7.33 4.66 -10.95
N LYS A 268 -7.09 3.74 -10.01
CA LYS A 268 -7.52 3.93 -8.62
C LYS A 268 -6.80 5.12 -7.98
N ALA A 269 -5.52 5.32 -8.30
CA ALA A 269 -4.79 6.51 -7.84
C ALA A 269 -5.39 7.81 -8.40
N VAL A 270 -5.92 7.79 -9.64
CA VAL A 270 -6.63 8.95 -10.21
C VAL A 270 -7.91 9.22 -9.43
N THR A 271 -8.68 8.19 -9.07
CA THR A 271 -9.87 8.35 -8.22
C THR A 271 -9.54 8.93 -6.85
N VAL A 272 -8.47 8.45 -6.19
CA VAL A 272 -7.99 9.00 -4.92
C VAL A 272 -7.60 10.47 -5.07
N PHE A 273 -6.87 10.81 -6.14
CA PHE A 273 -6.48 12.19 -6.43
C PHE A 273 -7.72 13.10 -6.60
N LEU A 274 -8.69 12.69 -7.41
CA LEU A 274 -9.94 13.45 -7.59
C LEU A 274 -10.73 13.60 -6.28
N ALA A 275 -10.74 12.59 -5.42
CA ALA A 275 -11.37 12.67 -4.10
C ALA A 275 -10.68 13.71 -3.21
N LEU A 276 -9.35 13.81 -3.22
CA LEU A 276 -8.62 14.85 -2.48
C LEU A 276 -8.93 16.25 -3.01
N LEU A 277 -9.00 16.42 -4.34
CA LEU A 277 -9.40 17.69 -4.95
C LEU A 277 -10.83 18.08 -4.54
N TYR A 278 -11.76 17.12 -4.52
CA TYR A 278 -13.14 17.33 -4.06
C TYR A 278 -13.21 17.75 -2.59
N LEU A 279 -12.35 17.18 -1.74
CA LEU A 279 -12.23 17.57 -0.33
C LEU A 279 -11.53 18.92 -0.12
N GLY A 280 -11.13 19.60 -1.20
CA GLY A 280 -10.52 20.93 -1.16
C GLY A 280 -9.03 20.92 -0.84
N VAL A 281 -8.35 19.76 -0.93
CA VAL A 281 -6.90 19.69 -0.77
C VAL A 281 -6.22 20.37 -1.94
N LYS A 282 -5.28 21.26 -1.64
CA LYS A 282 -4.46 22.01 -2.60
C LYS A 282 -2.97 21.74 -2.40
N GLY A 283 -2.14 22.12 -3.37
CA GLY A 283 -0.69 22.02 -3.23
C GLY A 283 -0.14 20.59 -3.39
N ILE A 284 -0.91 19.67 -3.97
CA ILE A 284 -0.51 18.26 -4.13
C ILE A 284 0.64 18.18 -5.14
N ARG A 285 1.79 17.63 -4.72
CA ARG A 285 2.80 17.13 -5.64
C ARG A 285 2.36 15.77 -6.18
N LEU A 286 2.30 15.62 -7.50
CA LEU A 286 1.86 14.41 -8.18
C LEU A 286 2.96 13.90 -9.13
N GLY A 287 3.41 12.66 -8.92
CA GLY A 287 4.55 12.12 -9.65
C GLY A 287 4.54 10.61 -9.90
N PRO A 288 5.58 10.08 -10.59
CA PRO A 288 6.81 10.79 -10.95
C PRO A 288 6.68 11.69 -12.20
N THR A 289 5.55 11.61 -12.91
CA THR A 289 5.21 12.48 -14.05
C THR A 289 3.75 12.86 -13.94
N LEU A 290 3.35 13.99 -14.53
CA LEU A 290 1.92 14.31 -14.64
C LEU A 290 1.22 13.36 -15.65
N PRO A 291 -0.09 13.12 -15.50
CA PRO A 291 -0.82 12.26 -16.42
C PRO A 291 -0.88 12.78 -17.86
N ALA A 292 -0.51 11.91 -18.81
CA ALA A 292 -0.53 12.24 -20.24
C ALA A 292 -1.94 12.51 -20.81
N PHE A 293 -3.00 12.09 -20.11
CA PHE A 293 -4.38 12.36 -20.51
C PHE A 293 -4.84 13.79 -20.15
N LEU A 294 -4.01 14.58 -19.47
CA LEU A 294 -4.29 16.00 -19.22
C LEU A 294 -3.82 16.83 -20.41
N SER A 295 -4.76 17.37 -21.19
CA SER A 295 -4.42 18.37 -22.19
C SER A 295 -3.87 19.65 -21.51
N PRO A 296 -3.09 20.50 -22.20
CA PRO A 296 -2.54 21.72 -21.60
C PRO A 296 -3.59 22.61 -20.94
N ASN A 297 -4.78 22.73 -21.54
CA ASN A 297 -5.87 23.53 -20.97
C ASN A 297 -6.46 22.90 -19.71
N VAL A 298 -6.62 21.56 -19.68
CA VAL A 298 -7.12 20.86 -18.48
C VAL A 298 -6.08 20.91 -17.36
N ALA A 299 -4.80 20.71 -17.68
CA ALA A 299 -3.71 20.84 -16.72
C ALA A 299 -3.68 22.25 -16.10
N LYS A 300 -3.85 23.30 -16.92
CA LYS A 300 -3.94 24.69 -16.45
C LYS A 300 -5.10 24.88 -15.46
N VAL A 301 -6.30 24.37 -15.77
CA VAL A 301 -7.45 24.43 -14.84
C VAL A 301 -7.14 23.75 -13.50
N ILE A 302 -6.46 22.61 -13.52
CA ILE A 302 -6.09 21.89 -12.29
C ILE A 302 -5.07 22.70 -11.48
N VAL A 303 -4.06 23.28 -12.12
CA VAL A 303 -3.06 24.12 -11.46
C VAL A 303 -3.69 25.38 -10.87
N GLU A 304 -4.52 26.10 -11.63
CA GLU A 304 -5.13 27.36 -11.19
C GLU A 304 -6.10 27.18 -10.02
N ASN A 305 -6.85 26.06 -9.98
CA ASN A 305 -7.85 25.84 -8.93
C ASN A 305 -7.30 25.11 -7.70
N PHE A 306 -6.33 24.21 -7.90
CA PHE A 306 -5.88 23.27 -6.86
C PHE A 306 -4.37 23.33 -6.57
N ASP A 307 -3.60 24.16 -7.27
CA ASP A 307 -2.15 24.31 -7.04
C ASP A 307 -1.39 22.96 -7.12
N VAL A 308 -1.77 22.11 -8.07
CA VAL A 308 -1.12 20.80 -8.27
C VAL A 308 0.24 20.98 -8.92
N LYS A 309 1.24 20.27 -8.41
CA LYS A 309 2.66 20.45 -8.76
C LYS A 309 3.24 19.15 -9.31
N PRO A 310 4.14 19.20 -10.30
CA PRO A 310 5.03 18.07 -10.55
C PRO A 310 6.03 17.94 -9.39
N ILE A 311 6.66 16.77 -9.27
CA ILE A 311 7.85 16.62 -8.42
C ILE A 311 9.03 17.38 -9.04
N GLY A 312 9.92 17.89 -8.20
CA GLY A 312 11.20 18.50 -8.57
C GLY A 312 12.38 17.69 -8.05
N GLU A 313 13.44 18.39 -7.65
CA GLU A 313 14.60 17.78 -6.99
C GLU A 313 14.31 17.54 -5.50
N VAL A 314 14.78 16.41 -4.96
CA VAL A 314 14.48 15.96 -3.59
C VAL A 314 14.74 17.04 -2.54
N GLN A 315 15.87 17.74 -2.60
CA GLN A 315 16.22 18.76 -1.61
C GLN A 315 15.31 19.99 -1.70
N GLN A 316 15.00 20.44 -2.93
CA GLN A 316 14.11 21.58 -3.16
C GLN A 316 12.69 21.27 -2.66
N ASP A 317 12.20 20.05 -2.94
CA ASP A 317 10.88 19.65 -2.48
C ASP A 317 10.81 19.48 -0.96
N ILE A 318 11.87 18.98 -0.30
CA ILE A 318 11.92 18.94 1.17
C ILE A 318 11.81 20.35 1.75
N GLU A 319 12.56 21.32 1.22
CA GLU A 319 12.49 22.71 1.68
C GLU A 319 11.07 23.28 1.55
N LEU A 320 10.43 23.07 0.40
CA LEU A 320 9.07 23.54 0.15
C LEU A 320 8.04 22.81 1.03
N ILE A 321 8.15 21.48 1.15
CA ILE A 321 7.31 20.66 2.02
C ILE A 321 7.36 21.19 3.44
N MET A 322 8.56 21.44 3.98
CA MET A 322 8.73 21.93 5.36
C MET A 322 8.18 23.35 5.55
N GLN A 323 8.16 24.17 4.50
CA GLN A 323 7.54 25.50 4.50
C GLN A 323 6.01 25.46 4.30
N GLY A 324 5.40 24.29 4.07
CA GLY A 324 3.98 24.18 3.76
C GLY A 324 3.62 24.72 2.36
N LYS A 325 4.55 24.59 1.41
CA LYS A 325 4.42 25.03 0.02
C LYS A 325 4.48 23.88 -0.96
#